data_AF-A0A4P9XQY6-F1
#
_entry.id   AF-A0A4P9XQY6-F1
#
_cell.length_a   1.000
_cell.length_b   1.000
_cell.length_c   1.000
_cell.angle_alpha   90.00
_cell.angle_beta   90.00
_cell.angle_gamma   90.00
#
_symmetry.space_group_name_H-M   'P 1'
#
loop_
_entity.id
_entity.type
_entity.pdbx_description
1 polymer ?
#
loop_
_entity_poly.entity_id
_entity_poly.type
_entity_poly.pdbx_seq_one_letter_code
_entity_poly.pdbx_strand_id
1 'polypeptide(L)'
;MDTDSPTAKRLAALETIEQRIVELLRVAVEAVDALNGRSEDGRVDDPAALRETFEECSNRYYKLLENIQVMLRQQFRYLTEIGITDADVIFRSQVAGEEKDCAQWRATLVQLRQEIGRARGALYAAHDKHG
;
A
#
# COMPACT_ATOMS: atom_id res chain seq x y z
N MET A 1 -38.80 14.70 -6.87
CA MET A 1 -37.97 13.55 -6.43
C MET A 1 -36.87 14.14 -5.57
N ASP A 2 -37.02 14.03 -4.25
CA ASP A 2 -36.10 14.65 -3.29
C ASP A 2 -34.75 13.93 -3.33
N THR A 3 -33.78 14.55 -4.01
CA THR A 3 -32.37 14.14 -4.03
C THR A 3 -31.65 14.40 -2.69
N ASP A 4 -32.38 14.85 -1.67
CA ASP A 4 -31.84 15.31 -0.40
C ASP A 4 -31.91 14.27 0.73
N SER A 5 -32.29 13.03 0.40
CA SER A 5 -32.29 11.92 1.35
C SER A 5 -30.88 11.68 1.90
N PRO A 6 -30.70 11.57 3.24
CA PRO A 6 -29.42 11.23 3.87
C PRO A 6 -28.78 9.98 3.23
N THR A 7 -29.60 8.99 2.86
CA THR A 7 -29.16 7.76 2.20
C THR A 7 -28.55 8.03 0.82
N ALA A 8 -29.16 8.92 0.03
CA ALA A 8 -28.66 9.28 -1.30
C ALA A 8 -27.29 9.95 -1.23
N LYS A 9 -27.08 10.86 -0.26
CA LYS A 9 -25.79 11.49 0.00
C LYS A 9 -24.71 10.47 0.41
N ARG A 10 -25.09 9.43 1.15
CA ARG A 10 -24.17 8.35 1.57
C ARG A 10 -23.79 7.43 0.42
N LEU A 11 -24.76 7.07 -0.42
CA LEU A 11 -24.48 6.30 -1.65
C LEU A 11 -23.53 7.05 -2.58
N ALA A 12 -23.76 8.36 -2.80
CA ALA A 12 -22.85 9.19 -3.59
C ALA A 12 -21.44 9.27 -2.98
N ALA A 13 -21.34 9.30 -1.65
CA ALA A 13 -20.04 9.28 -0.97
C ALA A 13 -19.33 7.93 -1.12
N LEU A 14 -20.05 6.81 -1.10
CA LEU A 14 -19.50 5.47 -1.37
C LEU A 14 -19.04 5.33 -2.83
N GLU A 15 -19.83 5.83 -3.79
CA GLU A 15 -19.44 5.88 -5.20
C GLU A 15 -18.14 6.68 -5.40
N THR A 16 -17.99 7.80 -4.67
CA THR A 16 -16.75 8.58 -4.68
C THR A 16 -15.57 7.78 -4.12
N ILE A 17 -15.78 6.95 -3.09
CA ILE A 17 -14.73 6.07 -2.55
C ILE A 17 -14.34 5.01 -3.59
N GLU A 18 -15.31 4.40 -4.26
CA GLU A 18 -15.05 3.39 -5.31
C GLU A 18 -14.22 3.96 -6.45
N GLN A 19 -14.57 5.16 -6.93
CA GLN A 19 -13.80 5.86 -7.96
C GLN A 19 -12.35 6.12 -7.53
N ARG A 20 -12.14 6.50 -6.26
CA ARG A 20 -10.80 6.70 -5.70
C ARG A 20 -10.01 5.40 -5.55
N ILE A 21 -10.66 4.27 -5.25
CA ILE A 21 -10.01 2.96 -5.24
C ILE A 21 -9.55 2.58 -6.66
N VAL A 22 -10.35 2.84 -7.68
CA VAL A 22 -9.93 2.64 -9.08
C VAL A 22 -8.73 3.52 -9.41
N GLU A 23 -8.73 4.78 -8.98
CA GLU A 23 -7.57 5.67 -9.17
C GLU A 23 -6.33 5.16 -8.45
N LEU A 24 -6.46 4.67 -7.21
CA LEU A 24 -5.37 4.07 -6.43
C LEU A 24 -4.70 2.91 -7.18
N LEU A 25 -5.51 2.05 -7.81
CA LEU A 25 -5.02 0.93 -8.62
C LEU A 25 -4.29 1.42 -9.87
N ARG A 26 -4.78 2.47 -10.54
CA ARG A 26 -4.11 3.06 -11.70
C ARG A 26 -2.73 3.61 -11.34
N VAL A 27 -2.64 4.36 -10.23
CA VAL A 27 -1.37 4.90 -9.73
C VAL A 27 -0.39 3.78 -9.37
N ALA A 28 -0.89 2.65 -8.84
CA ALA A 28 -0.04 1.50 -8.58
C ALA A 28 0.50 0.85 -9.87
N VAL A 29 -0.32 0.78 -10.93
CA VAL A 29 0.12 0.31 -12.24
C VAL A 29 1.18 1.24 -12.82
N GLU A 30 0.96 2.55 -12.80
CA GLU A 30 1.94 3.57 -13.23
C GLU A 30 3.28 3.42 -12.49
N ALA A 31 3.25 3.22 -11.16
CA ALA A 31 4.45 2.98 -10.37
C ALA A 31 5.20 1.70 -10.77
N VAL A 32 4.46 0.62 -11.05
CA VAL A 32 5.03 -0.66 -11.49
C VAL A 32 5.61 -0.55 -12.89
N ASP A 33 4.97 0.18 -13.80
CA ASP A 33 5.48 0.44 -15.14
C ASP A 33 6.78 1.25 -15.11
N ALA A 34 6.86 2.26 -14.23
CA ALA A 34 8.09 2.99 -13.97
C ALA A 34 9.23 2.09 -13.46
N LEU A 35 8.94 1.15 -12.55
CA LEU A 35 9.93 0.16 -12.09
C LEU A 35 10.37 -0.81 -13.19
N ASN A 36 9.48 -1.13 -14.13
CA ASN A 36 9.76 -1.99 -15.28
C ASN A 36 10.48 -1.26 -16.42
N GLY A 37 10.80 0.03 -16.24
CA GLY A 37 11.43 0.86 -17.27
C GLY A 37 10.53 1.10 -18.48
N ARG A 38 9.21 1.05 -18.28
CA ARG A 38 8.20 1.31 -19.30
C ARG A 38 7.58 2.68 -19.02
N SER A 39 7.85 3.63 -19.91
CA SER A 39 7.06 4.86 -20.00
C SER A 39 5.71 4.58 -20.67
N GLU A 40 4.70 5.45 -20.51
CA GLU A 40 3.40 5.33 -21.20
C GLU A 40 3.55 5.21 -22.73
N ASP A 41 4.64 5.76 -23.28
CA ASP A 41 4.98 5.71 -24.71
C ASP A 41 5.81 4.47 -25.13
N GLY A 42 6.07 3.53 -24.21
CA GLY A 42 6.88 2.33 -24.47
C GLY A 42 8.38 2.62 -24.71
N ARG A 43 8.84 3.85 -24.44
CA ARG A 43 10.26 4.21 -24.46
C ARG A 43 10.92 3.89 -23.12
N VAL A 44 12.19 3.50 -23.19
CA VAL A 44 13.04 3.34 -22.00
C VAL A 44 13.51 4.74 -21.61
N ASP A 45 12.91 5.28 -20.56
CA ASP A 45 13.30 6.58 -20.02
C ASP A 45 14.61 6.48 -19.22
N ASP A 46 15.27 7.63 -19.05
CA ASP A 46 16.45 7.77 -18.19
C ASP A 46 16.12 7.22 -16.77
N PRO A 47 16.99 6.37 -16.17
CA PRO A 47 16.82 5.90 -14.80
C PRO A 47 16.50 6.98 -13.77
N ALA A 48 16.98 8.21 -13.98
CA ALA A 48 16.65 9.35 -13.10
C ALA A 48 15.17 9.75 -13.21
N ALA A 49 14.63 9.81 -14.44
CA ALA A 49 13.23 10.16 -14.70
C ALA A 49 12.28 9.06 -14.18
N LEU A 50 12.62 7.79 -14.39
CA LEU A 50 11.84 6.66 -13.87
C LEU A 50 11.76 6.68 -12.33
N ARG A 51 12.84 7.08 -11.67
CA ARG A 51 12.88 7.20 -10.21
C ARG A 51 11.98 8.33 -9.71
N GLU A 52 12.00 9.47 -10.39
CA GLU A 52 11.12 10.61 -10.09
C GLU A 52 9.65 10.21 -10.25
N THR A 53 9.29 9.58 -11.38
CA THR A 53 7.93 9.06 -11.61
C THR A 53 7.50 8.07 -10.54
N PHE A 54 8.37 7.12 -10.16
CA PHE A 54 8.04 6.17 -9.10
C PHE A 54 7.80 6.86 -7.74
N GLU A 55 8.61 7.87 -7.40
CA GLU A 55 8.48 8.62 -6.16
C GLU A 55 7.18 9.45 -6.14
N GLU A 56 6.83 10.07 -7.26
CA GLU A 56 5.56 10.78 -7.44
C GLU A 56 4.34 9.84 -7.33
N CYS A 57 4.36 8.71 -8.03
CA CYS A 57 3.29 7.71 -7.96
C CYS A 57 3.17 7.15 -6.54
N SER A 58 4.28 6.86 -5.86
CA SER A 58 4.28 6.40 -4.47
C SER A 58 3.63 7.42 -3.53
N ASN A 59 4.02 8.69 -3.64
CA ASN A 59 3.45 9.77 -2.84
C ASN A 59 1.95 9.95 -3.10
N ARG A 60 1.54 9.89 -4.37
CA ARG A 60 0.13 9.97 -4.77
C ARG A 60 -0.68 8.76 -4.27
N TYR A 61 -0.10 7.57 -4.33
CA TYR A 61 -0.69 6.34 -3.80
C TYR A 61 -0.96 6.45 -2.31
N TYR A 62 0.02 6.86 -1.50
CA TYR A 62 -0.16 7.02 -0.06
C TYR A 62 -1.23 8.06 0.28
N LYS A 63 -1.25 9.20 -0.42
CA LYS A 63 -2.28 10.23 -0.23
C LYS A 63 -3.67 9.73 -0.59
N LEU A 64 -3.81 8.98 -1.68
CA LEU A 64 -5.10 8.39 -2.07
C LEU A 64 -5.58 7.36 -1.04
N LEU A 65 -4.67 6.50 -0.57
CA LEU A 65 -4.96 5.49 0.44
C LEU A 65 -5.45 6.13 1.74
N GLU A 66 -4.75 7.15 2.24
CA GLU A 66 -5.14 7.87 3.46
C GLU A 66 -6.52 8.51 3.31
N ASN A 67 -6.79 9.16 2.17
CA ASN A 67 -8.09 9.75 1.88
C ASN A 67 -9.21 8.70 1.86
N ILE A 68 -8.99 7.56 1.19
CA ILE A 68 -9.94 6.44 1.15
C ILE A 68 -10.23 5.92 2.57
N GLN A 69 -9.19 5.72 3.38
CA GLN A 69 -9.34 5.26 4.76
C GLN A 69 -10.16 6.23 5.60
N VAL A 70 -9.89 7.54 5.50
CA VAL A 70 -10.67 8.56 6.21
C VAL A 70 -12.13 8.54 5.79
N MET A 71 -12.40 8.49 4.48
CA MET A 71 -13.77 8.46 3.95
C MET A 71 -14.53 7.19 4.39
N LEU A 72 -13.90 6.01 4.33
CA LEU A 72 -14.49 4.76 4.81
C LEU A 72 -14.80 4.81 6.31
N ARG A 73 -13.87 5.32 7.12
CA ARG A 73 -14.10 5.50 8.57
C ARG A 73 -15.29 6.41 8.85
N GLN A 74 -15.51 7.44 8.04
CA GLN A 74 -16.69 8.30 8.18
C GLN A 74 -17.99 7.56 7.85
N GLN A 75 -18.01 6.71 6.81
CA GLN A 75 -19.18 5.89 6.49
C GLN A 75 -19.47 4.88 7.62
N PHE A 76 -18.44 4.21 8.14
CA PHE A 76 -18.61 3.27 9.24
C PHE A 76 -19.03 3.93 10.54
N ARG A 77 -18.51 5.13 10.85
CA ARG A 77 -18.98 5.91 12.00
C ARG A 77 -20.46 6.24 11.87
N TYR A 78 -20.90 6.68 10.68
CA TYR A 78 -22.31 6.94 10.42
C TYR A 78 -23.17 5.67 10.61
N LEU A 79 -22.76 4.53 10.05
CA LEU A 79 -23.46 3.25 10.21
C LEU A 79 -23.56 2.79 11.67
N THR A 80 -22.54 3.11 12.47
CA THR A 80 -22.52 2.89 13.92
C THR A 80 -23.48 3.84 14.65
N GLU A 81 -23.47 5.13 14.31
CA GLU A 81 -24.34 6.15 14.91
C GLU A 81 -25.83 5.85 14.68
N ILE A 82 -26.19 5.26 13.54
CA ILE A 82 -27.57 4.87 13.22
C ILE A 82 -27.94 3.45 13.69
N GLY A 83 -27.02 2.76 14.39
CA GLY A 83 -27.28 1.43 14.97
C GLY A 83 -27.40 0.28 13.97
N ILE A 84 -26.91 0.46 12.73
CA ILE A 84 -26.89 -0.61 11.71
C ILE A 84 -25.69 -1.54 11.92
N THR A 85 -24.58 -1.03 12.47
CA THR A 85 -23.36 -1.82 12.70
C THR A 85 -22.82 -1.60 14.12
N ASP A 86 -22.36 -2.66 14.78
CA ASP A 86 -21.60 -2.52 16.02
C ASP A 86 -20.20 -1.97 15.74
N ALA A 87 -19.84 -0.90 16.45
CA ALA A 87 -18.52 -0.24 16.36
C ALA A 87 -17.36 -1.25 16.51
N ASP A 88 -17.58 -2.30 17.29
CA ASP A 88 -16.58 -3.27 17.70
C ASP A 88 -16.22 -4.28 16.59
N VAL A 89 -17.05 -4.43 15.55
CA VAL A 89 -16.81 -5.39 14.44
C VAL A 89 -15.85 -4.82 13.39
N ILE A 90 -15.86 -3.49 13.19
CA ILE A 90 -15.19 -2.84 12.06
C ILE A 90 -13.72 -2.52 12.37
N PHE A 91 -13.37 -2.30 13.64
CA PHE A 91 -12.01 -1.95 14.05
C PHE A 91 -11.18 -3.12 14.60
N ARG A 92 -11.71 -4.35 14.61
CA ARG A 92 -11.05 -5.49 15.25
C ARG A 92 -10.11 -6.36 14.39
N SER A 93 -9.89 -6.15 13.08
CA SER A 93 -9.13 -7.17 12.31
C SER A 93 -8.12 -6.77 11.24
N GLN A 94 -7.77 -5.50 11.01
CA GLN A 94 -6.64 -5.20 10.10
C GLN A 94 -5.30 -4.98 10.80
N VAL A 95 -5.29 -4.48 12.04
CA VAL A 95 -4.01 -4.22 12.75
C VAL A 95 -3.32 -5.51 13.21
N ALA A 96 -4.07 -6.54 13.62
CA ALA A 96 -3.47 -7.79 14.09
C ALA A 96 -2.82 -8.62 12.97
N GLY A 97 -3.35 -8.56 11.75
CA GLY A 97 -2.78 -9.23 10.57
C GLY A 97 -1.53 -8.51 10.07
N GLU A 98 -1.63 -7.20 9.88
CA GLU A 98 -0.51 -6.37 9.41
C GLU A 98 0.66 -6.33 10.40
N GLU A 99 0.39 -6.32 11.71
CA GLU A 99 1.44 -6.35 12.74
C GLU A 99 2.10 -7.73 12.80
N LYS A 100 1.34 -8.82 12.61
CA LYS A 100 1.89 -10.18 12.51
C LYS A 100 2.72 -10.36 11.24
N ASP A 101 2.25 -9.84 10.11
CA ASP A 101 2.97 -9.89 8.84
C ASP A 101 4.24 -9.03 8.91
N CYS A 102 4.17 -7.83 9.49
CA CYS A 102 5.35 -6.99 9.72
C CYS A 102 6.35 -7.65 10.67
N ALA A 103 5.89 -8.31 11.74
CA ALA A 103 6.73 -9.07 12.64
C ALA A 103 7.40 -10.26 11.93
N GLN A 104 6.65 -10.96 11.07
CA GLN A 104 7.16 -12.06 10.26
C GLN A 104 8.20 -11.57 9.24
N TRP A 105 7.94 -10.47 8.53
CA TRP A 105 8.91 -9.87 7.59
C TRP A 105 10.19 -9.41 8.29
N ARG A 106 10.09 -8.82 9.49
CA ARG A 106 11.26 -8.46 10.31
C ARG A 106 12.06 -9.70 10.74
N ALA A 107 11.39 -10.78 11.14
CA ALA A 107 12.06 -12.03 11.51
C ALA A 107 12.82 -12.63 10.32
N THR A 108 12.20 -12.66 9.13
CA THR A 108 12.83 -13.13 7.89
C THR A 108 14.04 -12.28 7.49
N LEU A 109 13.96 -10.94 7.62
CA LEU A 109 15.09 -10.05 7.35
C LEU A 109 16.28 -10.29 8.29
N VAL A 110 16.02 -10.58 9.56
CA VAL A 110 17.08 -10.93 10.53
C VAL A 110 17.75 -12.24 10.13
N GLN A 111 16.99 -13.26 9.72
CA GLN A 111 17.53 -14.54 9.27
C GLN A 111 18.38 -14.38 8.00
N LEU A 112 17.89 -13.66 7.00
CA LEU A 112 18.63 -13.37 5.76
C LEU A 112 19.95 -12.65 6.05
N ARG A 113 19.94 -11.67 6.97
CA ARG A 113 21.16 -10.95 7.35
C ARG A 113 22.19 -11.86 8.02
N GLN A 114 21.74 -12.82 8.82
CA GLN A 114 22.62 -13.83 9.43
C GLN A 114 23.19 -14.79 8.39
N GLU A 115 22.40 -15.21 7.41
CA GLU A 115 22.86 -16.09 6.33
C GLU A 115 23.86 -15.40 5.41
N ILE A 116 23.61 -14.14 5.04
CA ILE A 116 24.58 -13.32 4.30
C ILE A 116 25.87 -13.17 5.10
N GLY A 117 25.78 -12.92 6.41
CA GLY A 117 26.95 -12.86 7.30
C GLY A 117 27.74 -14.17 7.32
N ARG A 118 27.06 -15.32 7.41
CA ARG A 118 27.68 -16.66 7.36
C ARG A 118 28.33 -16.95 6.01
N ALA A 119 27.66 -16.66 4.91
CA ALA A 119 28.20 -16.83 3.56
C ALA A 119 29.44 -15.95 3.36
N ARG A 120 29.40 -14.69 3.81
CA ARG A 120 30.54 -13.77 3.74
C ARG A 120 31.73 -14.25 4.58
N GLY A 121 31.46 -14.74 5.79
CA GLY A 121 32.49 -15.32 6.66
C GLY A 121 33.13 -16.58 6.08
N ALA A 122 32.34 -17.45 5.47
CA ALA A 122 32.84 -18.65 4.78
C ALA A 122 33.70 -18.27 3.56
N LEU A 123 33.34 -17.20 2.84
CA LEU A 123 34.10 -16.69 1.70
C LEU A 123 35.46 -16.11 2.13
N TYR A 124 35.51 -15.35 3.23
CA TYR A 124 36.77 -14.88 3.80
C TYR A 124 37.64 -16.01 4.32
N ALA A 125 37.05 -16.99 5.01
CA ALA A 125 37.78 -18.16 5.51
C ALA A 125 38.30 -19.09 4.40
N ALA A 126 37.65 -19.10 3.23
CA ALA A 126 38.12 -19.81 2.04
C ALA A 126 39.25 -19.04 1.33
N HIS A 127 39.24 -17.72 1.38
CA HIS A 127 40.30 -16.88 0.81
C HIS A 127 41.60 -16.99 1.62
N ASP A 128 41.52 -16.99 2.96
CA ASP A 128 42.68 -17.14 3.85
C ASP A 128 43.33 -18.54 3.84
N LYS A 129 42.65 -19.57 3.29
CA LYS A 129 43.21 -20.92 3.15
C LYS A 129 43.94 -21.17 1.82
N HIS A 130 43.89 -20.21 0.89
CA HIS A 130 44.49 -20.32 -0.44
C HIS A 130 45.51 -19.20 -0.74
N GLY A 131 45.85 -18.36 0.23
CA GLY A 131 47.03 -17.48 0.24
C GLY A 131 48.11 -18.03 1.15
#